data_AF-A0A914VIN3-F1
#
_entry.id   AF-A0A914VIN3-F1
#
_cell.length_a   1.000
_cell.length_b   1.000
_cell.length_c   1.000
_cell.angle_alpha   90.00
_cell.angle_beta   90.00
_cell.angle_gamma   90.00
#
_symmetry.space_group_name_H-M   'P 1'
#
loop_
_entity.id
_entity.type
_entity.pdbx_description
1 polymer ?
#
loop_
_entity_poly.entity_id
_entity_poly.type
_entity_poly.pdbx_seq_one_letter_code
_entity_poly.pdbx_strand_id
1 'polypeptide(L)'
;MSKRRRGVDGDATYTPDELAFNKTDYFKVEKNLSVFGWGRWKEIRENCDFKQTLTDDDIEHMCRTLLLHCVREFSGDEKIREFAWELITPLDAEIVQPDANAQRRKKTPAKSGSRKSSRIQNKDDEEENDLNTVYHQGWAALPAFNPPALAVDCSYQRHLQRHANKVLLRIRLLYFLTHEVIGALGQKVVSGTPA
;
A
#
# COMPACT_ATOMS: atom_id res chain seq x y z
N MET A 1 5.77 -17.13 58.33
CA MET A 1 5.38 -15.83 57.75
C MET A 1 6.59 -15.20 57.08
N SER A 2 6.63 -15.11 55.75
CA SER A 2 7.40 -14.07 55.05
C SER A 2 6.88 -13.99 53.60
N LYS A 3 6.20 -12.88 53.29
CA LYS A 3 5.61 -12.59 51.98
C LYS A 3 6.74 -12.19 51.02
N ARG A 4 7.05 -13.02 50.02
CA ARG A 4 7.81 -12.55 48.85
C ARG A 4 6.84 -12.06 47.78
N ARG A 5 7.04 -10.79 47.43
CA ARG A 5 6.26 -9.99 46.49
C ARG A 5 6.30 -10.65 45.11
N ARG A 6 5.12 -10.79 44.48
CA ARG A 6 4.97 -11.07 43.05
C ARG A 6 5.54 -9.87 42.29
N GLY A 7 6.66 -10.07 41.60
CA GLY A 7 7.05 -9.20 40.50
C GLY A 7 6.03 -9.42 39.39
N VAL A 8 5.29 -8.36 39.07
CA VAL A 8 4.53 -8.27 37.83
C VAL A 8 5.57 -7.80 36.81
N ASP A 9 6.22 -8.76 36.16
CA ASP A 9 7.07 -8.46 35.01
C ASP A 9 6.13 -8.19 33.83
N GLY A 10 5.79 -6.91 33.68
CA GLY A 10 5.19 -6.38 32.46
C GLY A 10 6.25 -6.39 31.37
N ASP A 11 6.43 -7.54 30.72
CA ASP A 11 7.10 -7.61 29.42
C ASP A 11 6.05 -7.34 28.34
N ALA A 12 5.67 -6.06 28.22
CA ALA A 12 5.10 -5.55 26.98
C ALA A 12 6.28 -5.40 26.02
N THR A 13 6.65 -6.51 25.38
CA THR A 13 7.69 -6.54 24.37
C THR A 13 7.37 -5.47 23.33
N TYR A 14 8.19 -4.43 23.29
CA TYR A 14 8.13 -3.41 22.25
C TYR A 14 8.41 -4.10 20.91
N THR A 15 7.35 -4.48 20.21
CA THR A 15 7.42 -4.84 18.79
C THR A 15 7.55 -3.54 18.02
N PRO A 16 8.68 -3.28 17.33
CA PRO A 16 8.76 -2.14 16.43
C PRO A 16 7.60 -2.21 15.44
N ASP A 17 6.96 -1.06 15.13
CA ASP A 17 5.79 -0.95 14.25
C ASP A 17 5.97 -1.66 12.89
N GLU A 18 7.23 -1.88 12.48
CA GLU A 18 7.65 -2.64 11.30
C GLU A 18 7.31 -4.14 11.33
N LEU A 19 6.84 -4.68 12.46
CA LEU A 19 6.38 -6.07 12.62
C LEU A 19 4.88 -6.17 12.94
N ALA A 20 4.13 -5.06 12.89
CA ALA A 20 2.76 -5.01 13.39
C ALA A 20 1.79 -5.91 12.60
N PHE A 21 2.05 -6.22 11.34
CA PHE A 21 1.11 -6.99 10.51
C PHE A 21 1.75 -8.24 9.92
N ASN A 22 1.08 -9.38 10.08
CA ASN A 22 1.54 -10.64 9.52
C ASN A 22 0.88 -10.92 8.15
N LYS A 23 1.50 -11.83 7.38
CA LYS A 23 1.01 -12.32 6.08
C LYS A 23 -0.47 -12.75 6.10
N THR A 24 -0.89 -13.46 7.14
CA THR A 24 -2.26 -13.98 7.25
C THR A 24 -3.28 -12.85 7.32
N ASP A 25 -2.96 -11.77 8.03
CA ASP A 25 -3.84 -10.62 8.15
C ASP A 25 -3.94 -9.86 6.81
N TYR A 26 -2.85 -9.76 6.05
CA TYR A 26 -2.90 -9.22 4.68
C TYR A 26 -3.80 -10.03 3.74
N PHE A 27 -3.76 -11.38 3.78
CA PHE A 27 -4.69 -12.18 2.98
C PHE A 27 -6.16 -11.96 3.37
N LYS A 28 -6.44 -11.79 4.66
CA LYS A 28 -7.80 -11.47 5.15
C LYS A 28 -8.24 -10.10 4.64
N VAL A 29 -7.36 -9.10 4.73
CA VAL A 29 -7.60 -7.75 4.23
C VAL A 29 -7.82 -7.77 2.71
N GLU A 30 -6.96 -8.42 1.92
CA GLU A 30 -7.10 -8.53 0.46
C GLU A 30 -8.46 -9.10 0.04
N LYS A 31 -8.86 -10.20 0.69
CA LYS A 31 -10.14 -10.86 0.43
C LYS A 31 -11.30 -9.91 0.72
N ASN A 32 -11.29 -9.25 1.87
CA ASN A 32 -12.39 -8.39 2.30
C ASN A 32 -12.43 -7.05 1.56
N LEU A 33 -11.27 -6.49 1.21
CA LEU A 33 -11.16 -5.34 0.33
C LEU A 33 -11.79 -5.61 -1.05
N SER A 34 -11.65 -6.83 -1.56
CA SER A 34 -12.29 -7.28 -2.81
C SER A 34 -13.81 -7.54 -2.70
N VAL A 35 -14.35 -7.54 -1.49
CA VAL A 35 -15.79 -7.68 -1.20
C VAL A 35 -16.40 -6.31 -0.94
N PHE A 36 -15.80 -5.53 -0.05
CA PHE A 36 -16.37 -4.29 0.46
C PHE A 36 -15.95 -3.06 -0.34
N GLY A 37 -14.74 -3.04 -0.91
CA GLY A 37 -14.17 -1.88 -1.60
C GLY A 37 -13.43 -0.92 -0.66
N TRP A 38 -12.87 0.14 -1.24
CA TRP A 38 -12.13 1.19 -0.53
C TRP A 38 -13.07 2.04 0.34
N GLY A 39 -12.63 2.43 1.54
CA GLY A 39 -13.36 3.28 2.49
C GLY A 39 -14.24 2.55 3.49
N ARG A 40 -14.37 1.22 3.39
CA ARG A 40 -15.25 0.39 4.24
C ARG A 40 -14.47 -0.36 5.31
N TRP A 41 -13.69 0.39 6.08
CA TRP A 41 -12.71 -0.12 7.03
C TRP A 41 -13.36 -0.87 8.18
N LYS A 42 -14.46 -0.33 8.70
CA LYS A 42 -15.22 -0.95 9.77
C LYS A 42 -15.76 -2.32 9.37
N GLU A 43 -16.34 -2.44 8.16
CA GLU A 43 -16.87 -3.70 7.65
C GLU A 43 -15.76 -4.72 7.37
N ILE A 44 -14.63 -4.27 6.81
CA ILE A 44 -13.45 -5.12 6.62
C ILE A 44 -12.96 -5.62 7.99
N ARG A 45 -12.87 -4.74 8.98
CA ARG A 45 -12.43 -5.09 10.35
C ARG A 45 -13.37 -6.10 10.99
N GLU A 46 -14.67 -5.84 10.98
CA GLU A 46 -15.68 -6.70 11.61
C GLU A 46 -15.79 -8.07 10.94
N ASN A 47 -15.48 -8.19 9.64
CA ASN A 47 -15.48 -9.46 8.92
C ASN A 47 -14.13 -10.21 8.98
N CYS A 48 -13.11 -9.63 9.61
CA CYS A 48 -11.81 -10.24 9.81
C CYS A 48 -11.60 -10.59 11.28
N ASP A 49 -11.42 -11.88 11.57
CA ASP A 49 -11.01 -12.34 12.90
C ASP A 49 -9.50 -12.12 13.10
N PHE A 50 -9.09 -10.87 13.35
CA PHE A 50 -7.69 -10.51 13.59
C PHE A 50 -7.24 -10.95 14.98
N LYS A 51 -6.01 -11.46 15.09
CA LYS A 51 -5.45 -11.89 16.38
C LYS A 51 -5.16 -10.72 17.32
N GLN A 52 -4.88 -9.57 16.73
CA GLN A 52 -4.62 -8.31 17.42
C GLN A 52 -5.77 -7.33 17.16
N THR A 53 -5.98 -6.41 18.09
CA THR A 53 -6.96 -5.35 17.91
C THR A 53 -6.43 -4.34 16.90
N LEU A 54 -6.98 -4.37 15.69
CA LEU A 54 -6.69 -3.40 14.63
C LEU A 54 -7.70 -2.26 14.65
N THR A 55 -7.21 -1.03 14.53
CA THR A 55 -8.03 0.16 14.34
C THR A 55 -8.48 0.31 12.88
N ASP A 56 -9.45 1.19 12.60
CA ASP A 56 -9.86 1.44 11.21
C ASP A 56 -8.73 2.07 10.38
N ASP A 57 -7.87 2.88 11.03
CA ASP A 57 -6.67 3.47 10.41
C ASP A 57 -5.63 2.40 10.06
N ASP A 58 -5.46 1.36 10.91
CA ASP A 58 -4.58 0.23 10.59
C ASP A 58 -5.07 -0.53 9.37
N ILE A 59 -6.39 -0.75 9.24
CA ILE A 59 -6.99 -1.43 8.09
C ILE A 59 -6.81 -0.60 6.82
N GLU A 60 -7.07 0.71 6.91
CA GLU A 60 -6.82 1.63 5.80
C GLU A 60 -5.35 1.56 5.37
N HIS A 61 -4.43 1.59 6.33
CA HIS A 61 -3.00 1.51 6.08
C HIS A 61 -2.61 0.20 5.38
N MET A 62 -3.08 -0.95 5.86
CA MET A 62 -2.86 -2.25 5.23
C MET A 62 -3.44 -2.31 3.80
N CYS A 63 -4.63 -1.76 3.57
CA CYS A 63 -5.23 -1.69 2.24
C CYS A 63 -4.39 -0.82 1.30
N ARG A 64 -3.89 0.33 1.79
CA ARG A 64 -3.06 1.26 1.03
C ARG A 64 -1.75 0.63 0.60
N THR A 65 -1.01 0.02 1.53
CA THR A 65 0.28 -0.61 1.21
C THR A 65 0.13 -1.78 0.23
N LEU A 66 -0.92 -2.58 0.40
CA LEU A 66 -1.28 -3.65 -0.53
C LEU A 66 -1.57 -3.11 -1.93
N LEU A 67 -2.46 -2.13 -2.04
CA LEU A 67 -2.83 -1.57 -3.35
C LEU A 67 -1.69 -0.81 -4.00
N LEU A 68 -0.83 -0.14 -3.23
CA LEU A 68 0.38 0.50 -3.75
C LEU A 68 1.30 -0.52 -4.40
N HIS A 69 1.50 -1.69 -3.78
CA HIS A 69 2.27 -2.76 -4.40
C HIS A 69 1.60 -3.28 -5.69
N CYS A 70 0.27 -3.43 -5.69
CA CYS A 70 -0.46 -3.76 -6.92
C CYS A 70 -0.25 -2.70 -8.01
N VAL A 71 -0.31 -1.40 -7.68
CA VAL A 71 -0.13 -0.29 -8.66
C VAL A 71 1.24 -0.34 -9.32
N ARG A 72 2.30 -0.60 -8.56
CA ARG A 72 3.68 -0.70 -9.06
C ARG A 72 3.87 -1.86 -10.04
N GLU A 73 3.33 -3.02 -9.69
CA GLU A 73 3.47 -4.24 -10.48
C GLU A 73 2.45 -4.34 -11.62
N PHE A 74 1.50 -3.39 -11.71
CA PHE A 74 0.39 -3.48 -12.65
C PHE A 74 0.80 -3.01 -14.05
N SER A 75 0.67 -3.93 -15.00
CA SER A 75 0.97 -3.75 -16.42
C SER A 75 -0.29 -3.75 -17.32
N GLY A 76 -1.46 -3.48 -16.76
CA GLY A 76 -2.74 -3.45 -17.47
C GLY A 76 -3.14 -2.06 -18.00
N ASP A 77 -4.43 -1.74 -17.94
CA ASP A 77 -4.99 -0.45 -18.41
C ASP A 77 -4.53 0.72 -17.52
N GLU A 78 -3.81 1.66 -18.12
CA GLU A 78 -3.26 2.84 -17.43
C GLU A 78 -4.31 3.62 -16.63
N LYS A 79 -5.52 3.77 -17.16
CA LYS A 79 -6.59 4.52 -16.47
C LYS A 79 -7.00 3.86 -15.17
N ILE A 80 -6.89 2.54 -15.09
CA ILE A 80 -7.15 1.79 -13.86
C ILE A 80 -6.00 2.00 -12.87
N ARG A 81 -4.76 2.05 -13.35
CA ARG A 81 -3.58 2.32 -12.54
C ARG A 81 -3.63 3.73 -11.94
N GLU A 82 -3.90 4.73 -12.77
CA GLU A 82 -4.09 6.14 -12.37
C GLU A 82 -5.23 6.29 -11.36
N PHE A 83 -6.39 5.70 -11.63
CA PHE A 83 -7.52 5.70 -10.69
C PHE A 83 -7.13 5.10 -9.33
N ALA A 84 -6.46 3.94 -9.34
CA ALA A 84 -6.05 3.30 -8.10
C ALA A 84 -5.03 4.15 -7.34
N TRP A 85 -4.10 4.79 -8.04
CA TRP A 85 -3.12 5.70 -7.45
C TRP A 85 -3.78 6.92 -6.78
N GLU A 86 -4.71 7.58 -7.47
CA GLU A 86 -5.47 8.70 -6.91
C GLU A 86 -6.30 8.27 -5.69
N LEU A 87 -6.98 7.13 -5.79
CA LEU A 87 -7.82 6.59 -4.72
C LEU A 87 -7.04 6.36 -3.42
N ILE A 88 -5.80 5.86 -3.53
CA ILE A 88 -4.98 5.51 -2.36
C ILE A 88 -4.05 6.64 -1.91
N THR A 89 -3.94 7.73 -2.66
CA THR A 89 -3.09 8.87 -2.28
C THR A 89 -3.59 9.42 -0.93
N PRO A 90 -2.72 9.51 0.11
CA PRO A 90 -3.12 10.07 1.39
C PRO A 90 -3.60 11.52 1.23
N LEU A 91 -4.68 11.90 1.90
CA LEU A 91 -5.22 13.27 1.82
C LEU A 91 -4.19 14.32 2.29
N ASP A 92 -3.34 13.95 3.26
CA ASP A 92 -2.29 14.83 3.79
C ASP A 92 -1.01 14.82 2.93
N ALA A 93 -0.95 14.03 1.86
CA ALA A 93 0.24 13.94 1.01
C ALA A 93 0.53 15.23 0.24
N GLU A 94 -0.46 16.10 0.02
CA GLU A 94 -0.23 17.43 -0.56
C GLU A 94 0.63 18.34 0.35
N ILE A 95 0.69 18.04 1.65
CA ILE A 95 1.42 18.83 2.65
C ILE A 95 2.89 18.39 2.76
N VAL A 96 3.19 17.13 2.42
CA VAL A 96 4.53 16.56 2.51
C VAL A 96 5.16 16.45 1.13
N GLN A 97 5.32 17.58 0.44
CA GLN A 97 6.36 17.64 -0.59
C GLN A 97 7.71 17.72 0.13
N PRO A 98 8.58 16.70 0.03
CA PRO A 98 9.95 16.84 0.49
C PRO A 98 10.61 17.94 -0.35
N ASP A 99 11.22 18.91 0.31
CA ASP A 99 12.06 19.94 -0.28
C ASP A 99 12.85 19.38 -1.49
N ALA A 100 12.47 19.82 -2.69
CA ALA A 100 13.07 19.45 -3.96
C ALA A 100 14.60 19.74 -4.04
N ASN A 101 15.17 20.42 -3.03
CA ASN A 101 16.61 20.68 -2.94
C ASN A 101 17.45 19.59 -2.25
N ALA A 102 16.84 18.62 -1.55
CA ALA A 102 17.62 17.59 -0.85
C ALA A 102 18.30 16.58 -1.80
N GLN A 103 17.68 16.27 -2.95
CA GLN A 103 18.22 15.34 -3.96
C GLN A 103 19.30 15.97 -4.87
N ARG A 104 19.48 17.29 -4.84
CA ARG A 104 20.41 17.99 -5.73
C ARG A 104 21.87 18.01 -5.23
N ARG A 105 22.15 17.53 -4.02
CA ARG A 105 23.48 17.63 -3.37
C ARG A 105 24.41 16.41 -3.55
N LYS A 106 24.02 15.39 -4.32
CA LYS A 106 24.92 14.29 -4.73
C LYS A 106 25.10 14.24 -6.25
N LYS A 107 25.67 15.30 -6.83
CA LYS A 107 26.33 15.21 -8.14
C LYS A 107 27.74 15.76 -8.01
N THR A 108 28.71 14.88 -7.80
CA THR A 108 30.12 15.17 -8.03
C THR A 108 30.36 15.26 -9.55
N PRO A 109 31.19 16.19 -10.04
CA PRO A 109 31.45 16.30 -11.47
C PRO A 109 32.49 15.25 -11.89
N ALA A 110 32.05 14.23 -12.63
CA ALA A 110 32.94 13.27 -13.28
C ALA A 110 33.51 13.86 -14.59
N LYS A 111 34.81 13.68 -14.78
CA LYS A 111 35.62 14.21 -15.88
C LYS A 111 35.24 13.60 -17.25
N SER A 112 35.34 14.45 -18.27
CA SER A 112 35.30 14.16 -19.70
C SER A 112 36.22 13.01 -20.13
N GLY A 113 35.71 12.12 -20.98
CA GLY A 113 36.47 11.10 -21.69
C GLY A 113 35.62 10.40 -22.76
N SER A 114 35.92 10.68 -24.02
CA SER A 114 35.21 10.22 -25.23
C SER A 114 35.50 8.76 -25.60
N ARG A 115 34.49 7.99 -26.08
CA ARG A 115 34.47 7.16 -27.33
C ARG A 115 33.36 6.08 -27.39
N LYS A 116 32.42 6.28 -28.33
CA LYS A 116 31.80 5.36 -29.33
C LYS A 116 31.83 3.81 -29.10
N SER A 117 30.67 3.16 -28.94
CA SER A 117 30.15 2.05 -29.80
C SER A 117 28.92 1.32 -29.21
N SER A 118 28.00 0.96 -30.12
CA SER A 118 27.08 -0.20 -30.15
C SER A 118 26.13 -0.54 -28.99
N ARG A 119 24.85 -0.25 -29.27
CA ARG A 119 23.60 -0.90 -28.86
C ARG A 119 23.73 -2.34 -28.31
N ILE A 120 23.50 -2.47 -27.02
CA ILE A 120 22.81 -3.58 -26.36
C ILE A 120 21.89 -2.91 -25.34
N GLN A 121 20.57 -2.97 -25.55
CA GLN A 121 19.60 -2.47 -24.56
C GLN A 121 19.61 -3.47 -23.41
N ASN A 122 20.15 -3.06 -22.27
CA ASN A 122 20.22 -3.89 -21.08
C ASN A 122 18.87 -3.84 -20.39
N LYS A 123 18.43 -4.99 -19.90
CA LYS A 123 17.22 -5.17 -19.09
C LYS A 123 17.24 -4.32 -17.80
N ASP A 124 18.44 -3.90 -17.39
CA ASP A 124 18.68 -3.02 -16.25
C ASP A 124 18.24 -1.57 -16.52
N ASP A 125 18.22 -1.11 -17.78
CA ASP A 125 17.75 0.24 -18.16
C ASP A 125 16.21 0.36 -18.08
N GLU A 126 15.49 -0.77 -18.17
CA GLU A 126 14.03 -0.82 -17.97
C GLU A 126 13.66 -0.79 -16.49
N GLU A 127 14.38 -1.52 -15.63
CA GLU A 127 14.19 -1.47 -14.17
C GLU A 127 14.55 -0.10 -13.57
N GLU A 128 15.59 0.57 -14.08
CA GLU A 128 15.94 1.93 -13.63
C GLU A 128 14.89 2.97 -14.05
N ASN A 129 14.18 2.74 -15.17
CA ASN A 129 13.05 3.56 -15.60
C ASN A 129 11.78 3.30 -14.79
N ASP A 130 11.54 2.06 -14.38
CA ASP A 130 10.37 1.65 -13.59
C ASP A 130 10.42 2.23 -12.16
N LEU A 131 11.62 2.26 -11.56
CA LEU A 131 11.89 2.95 -10.29
C LEU A 131 11.77 4.49 -10.39
N ASN A 132 11.77 5.04 -11.60
CA ASN A 132 11.62 6.48 -11.86
C ASN A 132 10.15 6.86 -12.18
N THR A 133 9.21 5.94 -12.04
CA THR A 133 7.78 6.27 -12.16
C THR A 133 7.28 6.99 -10.89
N VAL A 134 6.20 7.76 -11.03
CA VAL A 134 5.59 8.51 -9.91
C VAL A 134 5.16 7.58 -8.75
N TYR A 135 4.88 6.31 -9.05
CA TYR A 135 4.44 5.28 -8.09
C TYR A 135 5.54 4.83 -7.12
N HIS A 136 6.79 5.19 -7.39
CA HIS A 136 7.95 4.90 -6.52
C HIS A 136 8.49 6.15 -5.82
N GLN A 137 7.85 7.32 -5.98
CA GLN A 137 8.33 8.62 -5.49
C GLN A 137 7.37 9.26 -4.48
N GLY A 138 7.79 10.37 -3.87
CA GLY A 138 6.98 11.16 -2.93
C GLY A 138 6.53 10.34 -1.72
N TRP A 139 5.24 10.43 -1.37
CA TRP A 139 4.67 9.69 -0.25
C TRP A 139 4.84 8.17 -0.40
N ALA A 140 4.78 7.65 -1.63
CA ALA A 140 4.91 6.21 -1.87
C ALA A 140 6.32 5.67 -1.58
N ALA A 141 7.33 6.55 -1.58
CA ALA A 141 8.70 6.18 -1.22
C ALA A 141 8.94 6.13 0.31
N LEU A 142 8.02 6.68 1.11
CA LEU A 142 8.21 6.78 2.55
C LEU A 142 8.16 5.38 3.19
N PRO A 143 9.02 5.08 4.20
CA PRO A 143 9.03 3.79 4.88
C PRO A 143 7.67 3.38 5.46
N ALA A 144 6.83 4.35 5.82
CA ALA A 144 5.47 4.08 6.29
C ALA A 144 4.61 3.38 5.23
N PHE A 145 4.67 3.79 3.96
CA PHE A 145 3.85 3.22 2.89
C PHE A 145 4.55 2.15 2.07
N ASN A 146 5.87 2.09 2.18
CA ASN A 146 6.70 1.02 1.63
C ASN A 146 7.45 0.29 2.76
N PRO A 147 6.73 -0.27 3.75
CA PRO A 147 7.39 -0.90 4.87
C PRO A 147 8.16 -2.12 4.36
N PRO A 148 9.40 -2.33 4.83
CA PRO A 148 10.10 -3.60 4.66
C PRO A 148 9.24 -4.79 5.15
N ALA A 149 8.21 -4.54 5.97
CA ALA A 149 7.21 -5.50 6.43
C ALA A 149 6.44 -6.21 5.29
N LEU A 150 6.03 -5.50 4.22
CA LEU A 150 5.46 -6.19 3.04
C LEU A 150 6.53 -7.05 2.37
N ALA A 151 7.81 -6.65 2.52
CA ALA A 151 8.98 -7.41 2.11
C ALA A 151 9.39 -8.54 3.07
N VAL A 152 8.65 -8.80 4.16
CA VAL A 152 8.94 -9.94 5.06
C VAL A 152 8.47 -11.28 4.46
N ASP A 153 7.48 -11.28 3.56
CA ASP A 153 7.11 -12.51 2.84
C ASP A 153 7.08 -12.34 1.31
N CYS A 154 8.20 -12.65 0.68
CA CYS A 154 8.35 -12.71 -0.78
C CYS A 154 7.28 -13.58 -1.46
N SER A 155 6.64 -14.53 -0.77
CA SER A 155 5.53 -15.31 -1.34
C SER A 155 4.24 -14.51 -1.44
N TYR A 156 3.99 -13.57 -0.51
CA TYR A 156 2.84 -12.69 -0.59
C TYR A 156 3.01 -11.61 -1.66
N GLN A 157 4.20 -11.02 -1.77
CA GLN A 157 4.51 -10.09 -2.86
C GLN A 157 4.32 -10.77 -4.24
N ARG A 158 4.86 -11.98 -4.42
CA ARG A 158 4.63 -12.75 -5.66
C ARG A 158 3.15 -13.09 -5.89
N HIS A 159 2.37 -13.29 -4.82
CA HIS A 159 0.92 -13.45 -4.92
C HIS A 159 0.27 -12.17 -5.43
N LEU A 160 0.56 -11.02 -4.83
CA LEU A 160 0.04 -9.73 -5.26
C LEU A 160 0.46 -9.39 -6.69
N GLN A 161 1.72 -9.58 -7.06
CA GLN A 161 2.20 -9.38 -8.43
C GLN A 161 1.38 -10.19 -9.45
N ARG A 162 1.12 -11.48 -9.17
CA ARG A 162 0.29 -12.34 -10.04
C ARG A 162 -1.19 -11.92 -10.07
N HIS A 163 -1.68 -11.27 -9.03
CA HIS A 163 -3.10 -10.96 -8.87
C HIS A 163 -3.42 -9.45 -8.90
N ALA A 164 -2.43 -8.59 -9.15
CA ALA A 164 -2.57 -7.14 -9.16
C ALA A 164 -3.70 -6.72 -10.10
N ASN A 165 -3.74 -7.31 -11.29
CA ASN A 165 -4.80 -7.03 -12.27
C ASN A 165 -6.20 -7.37 -11.74
N LYS A 166 -6.36 -8.57 -11.16
CA LYS A 166 -7.63 -8.99 -10.56
C LYS A 166 -8.05 -8.06 -9.42
N VAL A 167 -7.12 -7.67 -8.56
CA VAL A 167 -7.38 -6.79 -7.42
C VAL A 167 -7.79 -5.41 -7.92
N LEU A 168 -7.00 -4.75 -8.76
CA LEU A 168 -7.28 -3.38 -9.22
C LEU A 168 -8.57 -3.29 -10.05
N LEU A 169 -8.81 -4.25 -10.95
CA LEU A 169 -10.09 -4.33 -11.69
C LEU A 169 -11.28 -4.45 -10.73
N ARG A 170 -11.13 -5.26 -9.66
CA ARG A 170 -12.20 -5.44 -8.68
C ARG A 170 -12.46 -4.17 -7.90
N ILE A 171 -11.41 -3.44 -7.48
CA ILE A 171 -11.56 -2.15 -6.80
C ILE A 171 -12.25 -1.13 -7.71
N ARG A 172 -11.82 -1.03 -8.97
CA ARG A 172 -12.43 -0.13 -9.95
C ARG A 172 -13.91 -0.46 -10.17
N LEU A 173 -14.26 -1.74 -10.31
CA LEU A 173 -15.64 -2.18 -10.48
C LEU A 173 -16.50 -1.84 -9.27
N LEU A 174 -16.03 -2.11 -8.04
CA LEU A 174 -16.78 -1.79 -6.83
C LEU A 174 -17.01 -0.29 -6.70
N TYR A 175 -16.00 0.53 -6.99
CA TYR A 175 -16.13 1.98 -7.02
C TYR A 175 -17.16 2.43 -8.07
N PHE A 176 -17.08 1.89 -9.28
CA PHE A 176 -18.02 2.22 -10.36
C PHE A 176 -19.47 1.88 -9.98
N LEU A 177 -19.71 0.72 -9.38
CA LEU A 177 -21.04 0.33 -8.91
C LEU A 177 -21.57 1.32 -7.87
N THR A 178 -20.75 1.73 -6.92
CA THR A 178 -21.19 2.62 -5.84
C THR A 178 -21.36 4.07 -6.29
N HIS A 179 -20.48 4.59 -7.15
CA HIS A 179 -20.44 6.01 -7.50
C HIS A 179 -21.14 6.35 -8.83
N GLU A 180 -21.13 5.46 -9.81
CA GLU A 180 -21.71 5.72 -11.13
C GLU A 180 -23.07 5.04 -11.30
N VAL A 181 -23.22 3.79 -10.83
CA VAL A 181 -24.47 3.03 -11.00
C VAL A 181 -25.49 3.37 -9.92
N ILE A 182 -25.10 3.28 -8.64
CA ILE A 182 -26.00 3.63 -7.52
C ILE A 182 -25.99 5.15 -7.29
N GLY A 183 -24.83 5.80 -7.49
CA GLY A 183 -24.68 7.24 -7.42
C GLY A 183 -25.07 7.83 -6.07
N ALA A 184 -25.99 8.78 -6.07
CA ALA A 184 -26.42 9.53 -4.87
C ALA A 184 -27.00 8.64 -3.74
N LEU A 185 -27.47 7.43 -4.08
CA LEU A 185 -27.98 6.47 -3.09
C LEU A 185 -26.87 5.55 -2.54
N GLY A 186 -25.67 5.56 -3.12
CA GLY A 186 -24.59 4.63 -2.78
C GLY A 186 -24.22 4.70 -1.30
N GLN A 187 -24.05 5.92 -0.79
CA GLN A 187 -23.75 6.15 0.63
C GLN A 187 -24.89 5.69 1.54
N LYS A 188 -26.16 5.89 1.15
CA LYS A 188 -27.32 5.45 1.93
C LYS A 188 -27.45 3.93 2.01
N VAL A 189 -27.16 3.26 0.88
CA VAL A 189 -27.15 1.80 0.80
C VAL A 189 -26.02 1.22 1.65
N VAL A 190 -24.84 1.84 1.61
CA VAL A 190 -23.68 1.45 2.44
C VAL A 190 -23.97 1.67 3.92
N SER A 191 -24.61 2.77 4.30
CA SER A 191 -24.98 3.07 5.69
C SER A 191 -26.15 2.23 6.22
N GLY A 192 -26.70 1.31 5.42
CA GLY A 192 -27.83 0.47 5.81
C GLY A 192 -29.10 1.26 6.11
N THR A 193 -29.23 2.47 5.57
CA THR A 193 -30.40 3.31 5.81
C THR A 193 -31.58 2.72 5.03
N PRO A 194 -32.71 2.37 5.69
CA PRO A 194 -33.88 1.85 5.00
C PRO A 194 -34.41 2.87 4.00
N ALA A 195 -34.96 2.35 2.89
CA ALA A 195 -35.51 3.13 1.78
C ALA A 195 -36.69 4.01 2.21
#